data_AF-A0A2H0J3A3-F1
#
_entry.id   AF-A0A2H0J3A3-F1
#
_cell.length_a   1.000
_cell.length_b   1.000
_cell.length_c   1.000
_cell.angle_alpha   90.00
_cell.angle_beta   90.00
_cell.angle_gamma   90.00
#
_symmetry.space_group_name_H-M   'P 1'
#
loop_
_entity.id
_entity.type
_entity.pdbx_description
1 polymer ?
#
loop_
_entity_poly.entity_id
_entity_poly.type
_entity_poly.pdbx_seq_one_letter_code
_entity_poly.pdbx_strand_id
1 'polypeptide(L)'
;MACGAGGTAGAQGRYAASGGDDDQVARAGQITLRCIGGGGQGGAVAADLVHVDGVQAANLQAIGFGQEQTASARALDVGGQFGHIDFKVVGVFNCGVTRFNGEILLLMRVAEMPINNNPKKELVPMIDLKTDKIVVKEFNKADSSIDFSDSRFVRTPTDQYLTSISHLRIARGKNGIDFKIDKKPAIFPESKYERFGIEDPRITQINGRYYINYSAISDITGVTTCLTSTTDFVTFTRHGVIFMPDNKDVAIFPEKIKGRYYAL
;
A
#
# COMPACT_ATOMS: atom_id res chain seq x y z
N MET A 1 48.70 1.31 57.10
CA MET A 1 48.07 2.60 57.42
C MET A 1 48.32 3.56 56.28
N ALA A 2 47.24 4.15 55.78
CA ALA A 2 47.10 5.44 55.12
C ALA A 2 48.00 5.82 53.92
N CYS A 3 47.29 6.18 52.85
CA CYS A 3 47.33 7.47 52.15
C CYS A 3 48.09 7.57 50.82
N GLY A 4 47.38 8.14 49.83
CA GLY A 4 47.98 9.22 49.05
C GLY A 4 47.77 9.12 47.54
N ALA A 5 46.69 9.74 47.06
CA ALA A 5 46.25 9.77 45.67
C ALA A 5 46.98 10.80 44.79
N GLY A 6 46.81 10.66 43.47
CA GLY A 6 47.24 11.63 42.46
C GLY A 6 46.51 11.50 41.11
N GLY A 7 45.22 11.86 41.06
CA GLY A 7 44.71 12.87 40.11
C GLY A 7 44.27 12.52 38.68
N THR A 8 43.04 12.98 38.41
CA THR A 8 42.46 13.50 37.14
C THR A 8 41.75 12.52 36.20
N ALA A 9 40.62 12.85 35.55
CA ALA A 9 39.40 13.65 35.82
C ALA A 9 38.54 13.48 34.54
N GLY A 10 37.21 13.37 34.64
CA GLY A 10 36.35 13.26 33.45
C GLY A 10 34.86 13.15 33.75
N ALA A 11 34.33 14.18 34.40
CA ALA A 11 32.94 14.57 34.67
C ALA A 11 31.77 13.74 34.08
N GLN A 12 30.96 13.18 34.99
CA GLN A 12 29.51 13.04 34.82
C GLN A 12 28.84 14.26 35.45
N GLY A 13 28.02 14.98 34.68
CA GLY A 13 27.23 16.12 35.14
C GLY A 13 25.74 15.88 34.93
N ARG A 14 25.00 15.86 36.04
CA ARG A 14 23.53 15.82 36.15
C ARG A 14 22.93 17.18 35.75
N TYR A 15 21.71 17.20 35.22
CA TYR A 15 20.73 18.26 35.51
C TYR A 15 19.31 17.70 35.58
N ALA A 16 18.55 18.29 36.49
CA ALA A 16 17.28 17.87 37.04
C ALA A 16 16.06 18.31 36.21
N ALA A 17 14.91 17.77 36.60
CA ALA A 17 13.58 18.03 36.06
C ALA A 17 13.11 19.49 36.18
N SER A 18 12.32 19.93 35.21
CA SER A 18 11.33 21.00 35.37
C SER A 18 10.12 20.68 34.49
N GLY A 19 8.95 20.59 35.11
CA GLY A 19 7.67 20.43 34.43
C GLY A 19 7.29 21.67 33.62
N GLY A 20 6.50 21.40 32.57
CA GLY A 20 5.69 22.36 31.85
C GLY A 20 4.56 21.57 31.21
N ASP A 21 3.35 21.73 31.76
CA ASP A 21 2.11 21.46 31.04
C ASP A 21 2.04 22.35 29.80
N ASP A 22 1.16 21.95 28.87
CA ASP A 22 0.83 22.57 27.58
C ASP A 22 1.68 22.12 26.37
N ASP A 23 1.28 20.97 25.82
CA ASP A 23 0.71 20.98 24.47
C ASP A 23 -0.02 19.64 24.21
N GLN A 24 -1.31 19.62 24.50
CA GLN A 24 -2.22 18.66 23.87
C GLN A 24 -2.24 18.95 22.37
N VAL A 25 -1.36 18.33 21.60
CA VAL A 25 -1.52 18.35 20.15
C VAL A 25 -2.37 17.15 19.74
N ALA A 26 -3.68 17.35 19.75
CA ALA A 26 -4.60 16.56 18.93
C ALA A 26 -4.25 16.79 17.45
N ARG A 27 -3.34 15.98 16.90
CA ARG A 27 -3.00 16.02 15.48
C ARG A 27 -3.87 15.04 14.72
N ALA A 28 -5.05 15.51 14.35
CA ALA A 28 -5.86 14.88 13.34
C ALA A 28 -5.09 14.89 12.00
N GLY A 29 -4.83 13.72 11.40
CA GLY A 29 -4.43 13.63 10.00
C GLY A 29 -2.96 13.31 9.66
N GLN A 30 -2.02 13.12 10.58
CA GLN A 30 -0.65 12.67 10.22
C GLN A 30 -0.50 11.13 10.27
N ILE A 31 -0.04 10.50 9.17
CA ILE A 31 0.43 9.11 9.19
C ILE A 31 1.93 9.17 9.38
N THR A 32 2.41 8.62 10.48
CA THR A 32 3.84 8.48 10.77
C THR A 32 4.33 7.16 10.17
N LEU A 33 5.04 7.21 9.05
CA LEU A 33 5.71 6.05 8.44
C LEU A 33 7.21 6.26 8.55
N ARG A 34 7.89 5.56 9.46
CA ARG A 34 9.35 5.70 9.61
C ARG A 34 10.09 4.88 8.56
N CYS A 35 10.83 5.55 7.69
CA CYS A 35 11.76 4.92 6.76
C CYS A 35 13.08 4.58 7.47
N ILE A 36 13.44 3.30 7.59
CA ILE A 36 14.78 2.89 8.08
C ILE A 36 15.67 2.69 6.86
N GLY A 37 16.40 3.73 6.47
CA GLY A 37 17.31 3.68 5.33
C GLY A 37 18.70 3.18 5.73
N GLY A 38 19.14 2.08 5.12
CA GLY A 38 20.56 1.80 4.93
C GLY A 38 21.14 2.77 3.90
N GLY A 39 22.17 3.51 4.28
CA GLY A 39 22.83 4.49 3.42
C GLY A 39 23.46 3.84 2.18
N GLY A 40 22.90 4.10 1.01
CA GLY A 40 23.48 3.72 -0.28
C GLY A 40 22.77 4.43 -1.44
N GLN A 41 23.53 5.12 -2.28
CA GLN A 41 23.02 5.72 -3.51
C GLN A 41 22.66 4.60 -4.50
N GLY A 42 21.38 4.52 -4.91
CA GLY A 42 20.99 3.82 -6.15
C GLY A 42 20.34 2.43 -6.04
N GLY A 43 19.87 1.98 -4.86
CA GLY A 43 19.16 0.69 -4.72
C GLY A 43 17.65 0.84 -4.65
N ALA A 44 16.91 -0.14 -5.16
CA ALA A 44 15.49 -0.31 -4.85
C ALA A 44 15.30 -0.32 -3.32
N VAL A 45 14.55 0.64 -2.79
CA VAL A 45 14.31 0.75 -1.36
C VAL A 45 13.20 -0.22 -1.00
N ALA A 46 13.56 -1.41 -0.51
CA ALA A 46 12.62 -2.22 0.26
C ALA A 46 12.37 -1.48 1.59
N ALA A 47 11.12 -1.14 1.87
CA ALA A 47 10.72 -0.62 3.17
C ALA A 47 10.24 -1.79 4.01
N ASP A 48 11.11 -2.34 4.87
CA ASP A 48 10.68 -3.17 5.99
C ASP A 48 10.21 -2.26 7.12
N LEU A 49 8.95 -2.42 7.54
CA LEU A 49 8.39 -1.75 8.72
C LEU A 49 8.95 -2.44 9.97
N VAL A 50 9.79 -1.75 10.76
CA VAL A 50 10.26 -2.29 12.05
C VAL A 50 10.06 -1.28 13.20
N HIS A 51 9.28 -1.75 14.17
CA HIS A 51 9.17 -1.37 15.59
C HIS A 51 8.40 -0.11 16.01
N VAL A 52 7.41 -0.35 16.89
CA VAL A 52 6.88 0.55 17.91
C VAL A 52 7.34 -0.04 19.25
N ASP A 53 7.96 0.76 20.11
CA ASP A 53 8.50 0.30 21.39
C ASP A 53 7.46 -0.50 22.20
N GLY A 54 7.80 -1.76 22.51
CA GLY A 54 7.13 -2.53 23.57
C GLY A 54 6.48 -3.87 23.20
N VAL A 55 6.49 -4.32 21.93
CA VAL A 55 6.01 -5.68 21.59
C VAL A 55 6.99 -6.39 20.66
N GLN A 56 7.42 -7.57 21.10
CA GLN A 56 8.33 -8.48 20.42
C GLN A 56 7.71 -8.99 19.11
N ALA A 57 8.58 -9.21 18.11
CA ALA A 57 8.27 -9.54 16.72
C ALA A 57 7.08 -10.50 16.50
N ALA A 58 6.13 -10.06 15.69
CA ALA A 58 5.23 -10.91 14.91
C ALA A 58 4.82 -10.17 13.63
N ASN A 59 4.73 -10.91 12.52
CA ASN A 59 4.11 -10.49 11.27
C ASN A 59 2.78 -9.74 11.53
N LEU A 60 2.70 -8.44 11.25
CA LEU A 60 1.45 -7.65 11.27
C LEU A 60 1.55 -6.57 10.19
N GLN A 61 0.79 -6.62 9.08
CA GLN A 61 -0.65 -6.37 8.92
C GLN A 61 -1.11 -4.99 9.42
N ALA A 62 -1.48 -4.16 8.43
CA ALA A 62 -2.19 -2.88 8.49
C ALA A 62 -1.48 -1.69 9.18
N ILE A 63 -1.29 -0.60 8.41
CA ILE A 63 -1.18 0.74 9.00
C ILE A 63 -2.58 1.11 9.50
N GLY A 64 -2.75 1.29 10.82
CA GLY A 64 -4.02 1.73 11.39
C GLY A 64 -4.26 3.21 11.07
N PHE A 65 -5.17 3.49 10.13
CA PHE A 65 -5.60 4.86 9.85
C PHE A 65 -6.67 5.29 10.85
N GLY A 66 -6.60 6.55 11.30
CA GLY A 66 -7.74 7.19 11.97
C GLY A 66 -8.92 7.35 11.00
N GLN A 67 -10.15 7.44 11.51
CA GLN A 67 -11.36 7.53 10.67
C GLN A 67 -11.30 8.65 9.61
N GLU A 68 -10.68 9.77 9.93
CA GLU A 68 -10.56 10.93 9.03
C GLU A 68 -9.58 10.67 7.87
N GLN A 69 -8.48 9.98 8.13
CA GLN A 69 -7.52 9.57 7.09
C GLN A 69 -8.12 8.49 6.19
N THR A 70 -8.88 7.56 6.79
CA THR A 70 -9.66 6.53 6.10
C THR A 70 -10.67 7.17 5.13
N ALA A 71 -11.29 8.29 5.52
CA ALA A 71 -12.20 9.06 4.67
C ALA A 71 -11.47 9.74 3.50
N SER A 72 -10.28 10.32 3.72
CA SER A 72 -9.49 10.94 2.65
C SER A 72 -8.86 9.94 1.67
N ALA A 73 -8.74 8.67 2.06
CA ALA A 73 -8.23 7.57 1.24
C ALA A 73 -9.30 6.86 0.39
N ARG A 74 -10.58 7.22 0.52
CA ARG A 74 -11.66 6.66 -0.31
C ARG A 74 -11.48 7.06 -1.77
N ALA A 75 -11.55 6.10 -2.68
CA ALA A 75 -11.57 6.35 -4.13
C ALA A 75 -12.99 6.31 -4.70
N LEU A 76 -13.87 5.57 -4.05
CA LEU A 76 -15.03 4.97 -4.69
C LEU A 76 -16.29 5.79 -4.49
N ASP A 77 -16.33 6.97 -5.10
CA ASP A 77 -17.55 7.74 -5.31
C ASP A 77 -18.18 7.26 -6.65
N VAL A 78 -18.54 5.98 -6.73
CA VAL A 78 -18.95 5.32 -7.99
C VAL A 78 -20.44 5.52 -8.24
N GLY A 79 -20.75 6.53 -9.06
CA GLY A 79 -22.07 6.74 -9.66
C GLY A 79 -22.43 5.65 -10.69
N GLY A 80 -23.32 4.75 -10.31
CA GLY A 80 -23.97 3.79 -11.21
C GLY A 80 -25.17 3.15 -10.51
N GLN A 81 -26.33 3.18 -11.16
CA GLN A 81 -27.63 2.77 -10.60
C GLN A 81 -27.67 1.29 -10.21
N PHE A 82 -27.27 0.97 -8.98
CA PHE A 82 -27.93 0.09 -8.01
C PHE A 82 -27.44 0.58 -6.64
N GLY A 83 -28.36 1.06 -5.80
CA GLY A 83 -28.16 1.84 -4.56
C GLY A 83 -26.72 1.97 -4.06
N HIS A 84 -26.20 3.20 -4.02
CA HIS A 84 -24.85 3.58 -3.55
C HIS A 84 -24.36 2.69 -2.40
N ILE A 85 -23.60 1.63 -2.72
CA ILE A 85 -22.93 0.81 -1.71
C ILE A 85 -21.68 1.56 -1.34
N ASP A 86 -21.65 2.10 -0.13
CA ASP A 86 -20.47 2.73 0.42
C ASP A 86 -19.35 1.70 0.61
N PHE A 87 -18.12 2.17 0.47
CA PHE A 87 -16.93 1.38 0.73
C PHE A 87 -16.22 1.85 2.00
N LYS A 88 -15.56 0.91 2.66
CA LYS A 88 -14.62 1.18 3.75
C LYS A 88 -13.22 0.75 3.33
N VAL A 89 -12.23 1.61 3.61
CA VAL A 89 -10.83 1.20 3.50
C VAL A 89 -10.56 0.20 4.63
N VAL A 90 -10.07 -0.98 4.27
CA VAL A 90 -9.72 -2.05 5.21
C VAL A 90 -8.22 -2.23 5.38
N GLY A 91 -7.43 -1.61 4.49
CA GLY A 91 -6.00 -1.54 4.66
C GLY A 91 -5.34 -0.59 3.68
N VAL A 92 -4.23 -0.01 4.12
CA VAL A 92 -3.24 0.60 3.23
C VAL A 92 -1.89 0.04 3.60
N PHE A 93 -1.20 -0.55 2.63
CA PHE A 93 0.01 -1.34 2.87
C PHE A 93 0.80 -1.55 1.56
N ASN A 94 1.91 -2.30 1.63
CA ASN A 94 2.72 -2.75 0.48
C ASN A 94 3.11 -1.65 -0.51
N CYS A 95 3.58 -0.52 0.02
CA CYS A 95 3.89 0.65 -0.77
C CYS A 95 5.09 0.43 -1.70
N GLY A 96 4.96 0.84 -2.95
CA GLY A 96 6.11 1.15 -3.80
C GLY A 96 6.74 2.46 -3.33
N VAL A 97 8.07 2.56 -3.35
CA VAL A 97 8.78 3.72 -2.79
C VAL A 97 9.72 4.32 -3.83
N THR A 98 9.73 5.64 -3.93
CA THR A 98 10.70 6.37 -4.78
C THR A 98 10.94 7.78 -4.26
N ARG A 99 12.00 8.43 -4.75
CA ARG A 99 12.19 9.87 -4.62
C ARG A 99 11.70 10.57 -5.89
N PHE A 100 11.06 11.72 -5.74
CA PHE A 100 10.60 12.56 -6.85
C PHE A 100 10.56 14.03 -6.41
N ASN A 101 11.20 14.93 -7.17
CA ASN A 101 11.22 16.37 -6.90
C ASN A 101 11.54 16.78 -5.44
N GLY A 102 12.51 16.10 -4.82
CA GLY A 102 12.93 16.37 -3.44
C GLY A 102 12.01 15.79 -2.36
N GLU A 103 10.97 15.04 -2.75
CA GLU A 103 10.05 14.33 -1.85
C GLU A 103 10.26 12.82 -1.93
N ILE A 104 9.83 12.12 -0.88
CA ILE A 104 9.62 10.68 -0.85
C ILE A 104 8.16 10.43 -1.23
N LEU A 105 7.95 9.57 -2.22
CA LEU A 105 6.64 9.11 -2.65
C LEU A 105 6.45 7.68 -2.17
N LEU A 106 5.30 7.44 -1.56
CA LEU A 106 4.78 6.10 -1.28
C LEU A 106 3.60 5.88 -2.23
N LEU A 107 3.74 4.96 -3.18
CA LEU A 107 2.63 4.49 -3.97
C LEU A 107 1.98 3.33 -3.22
N MET A 108 0.95 3.64 -2.46
CA MET A 108 0.32 2.73 -1.51
C MET A 108 -0.72 1.86 -2.22
N ARG A 109 -0.81 0.59 -1.84
CA ARG A 109 -2.00 -0.22 -2.11
C ARG A 109 -3.07 0.16 -1.09
N VAL A 110 -4.22 0.63 -1.57
CA VAL A 110 -5.39 0.93 -0.73
C VAL A 110 -6.47 -0.12 -1.06
N ALA A 111 -6.75 -1.00 -0.10
CA ALA A 111 -7.77 -2.03 -0.22
C ALA A 111 -9.10 -1.54 0.37
N GLU A 112 -10.16 -1.58 -0.43
CA GLU A 112 -11.51 -1.17 -0.03
C GLU A 112 -12.51 -2.33 -0.12
N MET A 113 -13.37 -2.44 0.89
CA MET A 113 -14.46 -3.43 0.93
C MET A 113 -15.82 -2.73 0.92
N PRO A 114 -16.84 -3.31 0.26
CA PRO A 114 -18.21 -2.85 0.39
C PRO A 114 -18.66 -2.90 1.86
N ILE A 115 -19.38 -1.87 2.32
CA ILE A 115 -20.01 -1.90 3.64
C ILE A 115 -21.17 -2.88 3.59
N ASN A 116 -21.06 -3.97 4.36
CA ASN A 116 -22.04 -5.03 4.42
C ASN A 116 -22.80 -4.99 5.75
N ASN A 117 -24.11 -4.74 5.67
CA ASN A 117 -25.01 -4.74 6.83
C ASN A 117 -25.80 -6.05 6.98
N ASN A 118 -25.63 -7.01 6.06
CA ASN A 118 -26.32 -8.30 6.09
C ASN A 118 -25.34 -9.44 6.40
N PRO A 119 -25.33 -9.98 7.64
CA PRO A 119 -24.38 -11.02 8.03
C PRO A 119 -24.57 -12.36 7.30
N LYS A 120 -25.71 -12.57 6.62
CA LYS A 120 -25.98 -13.78 5.82
C LYS A 120 -25.39 -13.70 4.41
N LYS A 121 -24.87 -12.54 4.02
CA LYS A 121 -24.31 -12.28 2.70
C LYS A 121 -22.83 -11.97 2.79
N GLU A 122 -22.09 -12.30 1.73
CA GLU A 122 -20.75 -11.78 1.48
C GLU A 122 -20.80 -10.90 0.23
N LEU A 123 -20.11 -9.77 0.25
CA LEU A 123 -20.11 -8.78 -0.82
C LEU A 123 -18.73 -8.74 -1.47
N VAL A 124 -18.69 -8.94 -2.79
CA VAL A 124 -17.46 -8.99 -3.58
C VAL A 124 -17.46 -7.84 -4.57
N PRO A 125 -16.54 -6.86 -4.45
CA PRO A 125 -16.39 -5.81 -5.43
C PRO A 125 -15.55 -6.27 -6.63
N MET A 126 -15.92 -5.85 -7.83
CA MET A 126 -15.16 -6.15 -9.06
C MET A 126 -15.48 -5.14 -10.17
N ILE A 127 -14.57 -5.00 -11.14
CA ILE A 127 -14.83 -4.22 -12.35
C ILE A 127 -15.70 -5.03 -13.31
N ASP A 128 -16.81 -4.43 -13.73
CA ASP A 128 -17.59 -4.89 -14.87
C ASP A 128 -17.00 -4.32 -16.16
N LEU A 129 -16.48 -5.21 -17.00
CA LEU A 129 -15.82 -4.87 -18.27
C LEU A 129 -16.75 -4.30 -19.34
N LYS A 130 -18.08 -4.38 -19.15
CA LYS A 130 -19.03 -3.78 -20.08
C LYS A 130 -19.27 -2.30 -19.77
N THR A 131 -19.19 -1.94 -18.50
CA THR A 131 -19.54 -0.61 -18.02
C THR A 131 -18.33 0.17 -17.52
N ASP A 132 -17.18 -0.50 -17.34
CA ASP A 132 -15.96 0.01 -16.69
C ASP A 132 -16.24 0.59 -15.30
N LYS A 133 -17.24 0.03 -14.60
CA LYS A 133 -17.65 0.42 -13.26
C LYS A 133 -17.40 -0.71 -12.27
N ILE A 134 -17.21 -0.34 -11.01
CA ILE A 134 -17.29 -1.30 -9.93
C ILE A 134 -18.74 -1.76 -9.78
N VAL A 135 -18.91 -3.08 -9.76
CA VAL A 135 -20.13 -3.77 -9.37
C VAL A 135 -19.86 -4.61 -8.12
N VAL A 136 -20.88 -4.83 -7.32
CA VAL A 136 -20.81 -5.68 -6.13
C VAL A 136 -21.62 -6.95 -6.38
N LYS A 137 -20.97 -8.10 -6.31
CA LYS A 137 -21.61 -9.40 -6.39
C LYS A 137 -21.92 -9.89 -4.97
N GLU A 138 -23.14 -10.39 -4.78
CA GLU A 138 -23.56 -10.96 -3.50
C GLU A 138 -23.47 -12.48 -3.52
N PHE A 139 -22.96 -13.05 -2.41
CA PHE A 139 -22.94 -14.48 -2.18
C PHE A 139 -23.69 -14.83 -0.88
N ASN A 140 -24.40 -15.95 -0.88
CA ASN A 140 -25.11 -16.43 0.30
C ASN A 140 -24.16 -17.29 1.16
N LYS A 141 -23.92 -16.89 2.42
CA LYS A 141 -23.05 -17.64 3.33
C LYS A 141 -23.62 -19.01 3.74
N ALA A 142 -24.91 -19.24 3.53
CA ALA A 142 -25.53 -20.53 3.78
C ALA A 142 -25.31 -21.54 2.62
N ASP A 143 -24.73 -21.10 1.49
CA ASP A 143 -24.42 -21.99 0.38
C ASP A 143 -23.16 -22.81 0.70
N SER A 144 -23.34 -24.11 0.94
CA SER A 144 -22.25 -25.02 1.31
C SER A 144 -21.29 -25.34 0.17
N SER A 145 -21.60 -24.95 -1.07
CA SER A 145 -20.68 -25.09 -2.21
C SER A 145 -19.63 -23.97 -2.28
N ILE A 146 -19.77 -22.94 -1.44
CA ILE A 146 -18.92 -21.76 -1.42
C ILE A 146 -18.06 -21.76 -0.16
N ASP A 147 -16.75 -21.63 -0.34
CA ASP A 147 -15.78 -21.53 0.73
C ASP A 147 -15.54 -20.06 1.11
N PHE A 148 -15.76 -19.77 2.41
CA PHE A 148 -15.56 -18.47 3.06
C PHE A 148 -14.54 -18.55 4.22
N SER A 149 -13.73 -19.62 4.28
CA SER A 149 -12.81 -19.88 5.38
C SER A 149 -11.68 -18.85 5.50
N ASP A 150 -11.28 -18.22 4.38
CA ASP A 150 -10.33 -17.12 4.34
C ASP A 150 -11.07 -15.81 4.06
N SER A 151 -10.95 -14.83 4.96
CA SER A 151 -11.67 -13.55 4.88
C SER A 151 -11.33 -12.71 3.64
N ARG A 152 -10.25 -13.04 2.93
CA ARG A 152 -9.83 -12.35 1.70
C ARG A 152 -10.52 -12.89 0.46
N PHE A 153 -11.07 -14.10 0.52
CA PHE A 153 -11.55 -14.81 -0.65
C PHE A 153 -13.00 -15.25 -0.50
N VAL A 154 -13.72 -15.28 -1.62
CA VAL A 154 -14.92 -16.09 -1.79
C VAL A 154 -14.61 -17.09 -2.89
N ARG A 155 -14.62 -18.39 -2.58
CA ARG A 155 -14.30 -19.44 -3.55
C ARG A 155 -15.55 -20.23 -3.89
N THR A 156 -15.95 -20.18 -5.15
CA THR A 156 -16.98 -21.06 -5.71
C THR A 156 -16.31 -22.30 -6.29
N PRO A 157 -17.07 -23.32 -6.74
CA PRO A 157 -16.49 -24.47 -7.44
C PRO A 157 -15.74 -24.11 -8.73
N THR A 158 -16.01 -22.93 -9.31
CA THR A 158 -15.47 -22.49 -10.60
C THR A 158 -14.47 -21.35 -10.50
N ASP A 159 -14.61 -20.47 -9.50
CA ASP A 159 -13.91 -19.20 -9.46
C ASP A 159 -13.44 -18.84 -8.05
N GLN A 160 -12.43 -17.98 -7.98
CA GLN A 160 -11.99 -17.34 -6.75
C GLN A 160 -12.12 -15.82 -6.87
N TYR A 161 -12.88 -15.22 -5.96
CA TYR A 161 -13.11 -13.79 -5.89
C TYR A 161 -12.38 -13.16 -4.70
N LEU A 162 -12.12 -11.85 -4.76
CA LEU A 162 -11.58 -11.08 -3.64
C LEU A 162 -12.70 -10.32 -2.91
N THR A 163 -12.66 -10.31 -1.58
CA THR A 163 -13.63 -9.57 -0.75
C THR A 163 -13.35 -8.07 -0.72
N SER A 164 -12.18 -7.63 -1.19
CA SER A 164 -11.78 -6.24 -1.35
C SER A 164 -11.29 -5.97 -2.78
N ILE A 165 -11.45 -4.73 -3.25
CA ILE A 165 -10.80 -4.24 -4.46
C ILE A 165 -9.72 -3.23 -4.09
N SER A 166 -8.54 -3.36 -4.69
CA SER A 166 -7.41 -2.48 -4.43
C SER A 166 -7.17 -1.47 -5.55
N HIS A 167 -6.77 -0.26 -5.18
CA HIS A 167 -6.25 0.78 -6.09
C HIS A 167 -4.91 1.32 -5.56
N LEU A 168 -4.19 2.07 -6.38
CA LEU A 168 -2.90 2.65 -6.00
C LEU A 168 -3.01 4.15 -5.79
N ARG A 169 -2.53 4.63 -4.65
CA ARG A 169 -2.62 6.04 -4.25
C ARG A 169 -1.29 6.56 -3.75
N ILE A 170 -0.96 7.79 -4.11
CA ILE A 170 0.30 8.41 -3.69
C ILE A 170 0.14 9.05 -2.32
N ALA A 171 1.17 8.91 -1.48
CA ALA A 171 1.42 9.79 -0.35
C ALA A 171 2.82 10.42 -0.49
N ARG A 172 2.95 11.69 -0.13
CA ARG A 172 4.16 12.51 -0.33
C ARG A 172 4.68 13.04 1.00
N GLY A 173 5.97 12.90 1.24
CA GLY A 173 6.61 13.34 2.48
C GLY A 173 8.04 13.80 2.24
N LYS A 174 8.56 14.70 3.08
CA LYS A 174 9.93 15.24 2.96
C LYS A 174 10.92 14.62 3.94
N ASN A 175 10.45 14.31 5.14
CA ASN A 175 11.28 13.80 6.24
C ASN A 175 11.24 12.27 6.36
N GLY A 176 10.48 11.58 5.49
CA GLY A 176 10.32 10.13 5.55
C GLY A 176 9.62 9.66 6.81
N ILE A 177 8.81 10.52 7.42
CA ILE A 177 8.00 10.28 8.62
C ILE A 177 6.58 10.75 8.36
N ASP A 178 6.41 12.01 7.97
CA ASP A 178 5.12 12.64 7.73
C ASP A 178 4.77 12.61 6.25
N PHE A 179 3.61 12.04 5.94
CA PHE A 179 3.11 11.92 4.58
C PHE A 179 1.73 12.55 4.41
N LYS A 180 1.55 13.29 3.31
CA LYS A 180 0.26 13.78 2.84
C LYS A 180 -0.25 12.87 1.72
N ILE A 181 -1.44 12.31 1.90
CA ILE A 181 -2.09 11.47 0.89
C ILE A 181 -2.69 12.34 -0.22
N ASP A 182 -2.45 11.96 -1.48
CA ASP A 182 -3.10 12.58 -2.64
C ASP A 182 -4.60 12.24 -2.65
N LYS A 183 -5.43 13.24 -2.97
CA LYS A 183 -6.90 13.12 -2.87
C LYS A 183 -7.49 12.03 -3.78
N LYS A 184 -6.87 11.80 -4.94
CA LYS A 184 -7.34 10.87 -5.96
C LYS A 184 -6.38 9.68 -6.06
N PRO A 185 -6.88 8.49 -6.43
CA PRO A 185 -6.03 7.40 -6.89
C PRO A 185 -5.07 7.87 -7.98
N ALA A 186 -3.83 7.39 -7.93
CA ALA A 186 -2.87 7.60 -8.99
C ALA A 186 -3.08 6.57 -10.12
N ILE A 187 -3.38 5.33 -9.75
CA ILE A 187 -3.71 4.26 -10.69
C ILE A 187 -4.95 3.57 -10.14
N PHE A 188 -5.92 3.36 -11.02
CA PHE A 188 -7.17 2.67 -10.72
C PHE A 188 -7.34 1.47 -11.67
N PRO A 189 -8.02 0.39 -11.24
CA PRO A 189 -8.36 -0.73 -12.11
C PRO A 189 -9.20 -0.29 -13.31
N GLU A 190 -8.74 -0.57 -14.52
CA GLU A 190 -9.45 -0.15 -15.76
C GLU A 190 -9.31 -1.14 -16.91
N SER A 191 -8.71 -2.32 -16.68
CA SER A 191 -8.49 -3.33 -17.72
C SER A 191 -9.04 -4.70 -17.35
N LYS A 192 -9.21 -5.56 -18.36
CA LYS A 192 -9.64 -6.96 -18.17
C LYS A 192 -8.73 -7.80 -17.27
N TYR A 193 -7.49 -7.37 -17.07
CA TYR A 193 -6.51 -8.02 -16.20
C TYR A 193 -6.66 -7.61 -14.73
N GLU A 194 -7.46 -6.58 -14.44
CA GLU A 194 -7.49 -5.88 -13.14
C GLU A 194 -8.88 -5.97 -12.48
N ARG A 195 -9.71 -6.93 -12.91
CA ARG A 195 -11.11 -7.02 -12.49
C ARG A 195 -11.30 -7.08 -10.98
N PHE A 196 -10.37 -7.67 -10.25
CA PHE A 196 -10.41 -7.78 -8.79
C PHE A 196 -9.48 -6.77 -8.09
N GLY A 197 -8.81 -5.90 -8.85
CA GLY A 197 -7.97 -4.84 -8.34
C GLY A 197 -6.52 -4.90 -8.81
N ILE A 198 -5.76 -3.92 -8.34
CA ILE A 198 -4.33 -3.77 -8.56
C ILE A 198 -3.60 -3.70 -7.22
N GLU A 199 -2.49 -4.43 -7.11
CA GLU A 199 -1.85 -4.68 -5.82
C GLU A 199 -0.34 -4.54 -5.86
N ASP A 200 0.22 -4.21 -4.70
CA ASP A 200 1.64 -4.34 -4.35
C ASP A 200 2.60 -3.71 -5.38
N PRO A 201 2.49 -2.39 -5.63
CA PRO A 201 3.32 -1.75 -6.63
C PRO A 201 4.80 -1.76 -6.25
N ARG A 202 5.66 -1.82 -7.26
CA ARG A 202 7.10 -1.60 -7.17
C ARG A 202 7.48 -0.51 -8.17
N ILE A 203 8.42 0.35 -7.80
CA ILE A 203 8.84 1.48 -8.63
C ILE A 203 10.33 1.35 -8.90
N THR A 204 10.70 1.33 -10.18
CA THR A 204 12.09 1.37 -10.63
C THR A 204 12.27 2.58 -11.54
N GLN A 205 13.21 3.46 -11.18
CA GLN A 205 13.58 4.60 -12.01
C GLN A 205 14.68 4.20 -12.99
N ILE A 206 14.47 4.45 -14.29
CA ILE A 206 15.45 4.19 -15.35
C ILE A 206 15.45 5.39 -16.29
N ASN A 207 16.61 6.05 -16.43
CA ASN A 207 16.81 7.18 -17.36
C ASN A 207 15.76 8.29 -17.23
N GLY A 208 15.44 8.70 -16.00
CA GLY A 208 14.46 9.78 -15.73
C GLY A 208 12.99 9.37 -15.85
N ARG A 209 12.68 8.12 -16.21
CA ARG A 209 11.32 7.56 -16.23
C ARG A 209 11.13 6.59 -15.06
N TYR A 210 9.96 6.63 -14.46
CA TYR A 210 9.57 5.71 -13.39
C TYR A 210 8.70 4.61 -13.98
N TYR A 211 9.17 3.38 -13.85
CA TYR A 211 8.47 2.17 -14.24
C TYR A 211 7.83 1.58 -12.99
N ILE A 212 6.53 1.36 -13.05
CA ILE A 212 5.72 0.89 -11.93
C ILE A 212 5.08 -0.42 -12.34
N ASN A 213 5.56 -1.52 -11.78
CA ASN A 213 4.93 -2.81 -11.94
C ASN A 213 4.04 -3.13 -10.73
N TYR A 214 2.95 -3.85 -10.96
CA TYR A 214 1.98 -4.21 -9.93
C TYR A 214 1.27 -5.52 -10.31
N SER A 215 0.75 -6.23 -9.31
CA SER A 215 -0.07 -7.40 -9.53
C SER A 215 -1.46 -6.96 -10.01
N ALA A 216 -1.89 -7.44 -11.17
CA ALA A 216 -3.21 -7.26 -11.74
C ALA A 216 -3.98 -8.57 -11.64
N ILE A 217 -5.14 -8.52 -10.96
CA ILE A 217 -5.89 -9.72 -10.57
C ILE A 217 -7.22 -9.77 -11.31
N SER A 218 -7.50 -10.91 -11.94
CA SER A 218 -8.74 -11.15 -12.68
C SER A 218 -9.09 -12.63 -12.69
N ASP A 219 -10.37 -12.96 -12.79
CA ASP A 219 -10.87 -14.31 -13.10
C ASP A 219 -10.56 -14.74 -14.55
N ILE A 220 -10.28 -13.80 -15.46
CA ILE A 220 -9.97 -14.11 -16.87
C ILE A 220 -8.54 -14.62 -17.01
N THR A 221 -7.61 -14.03 -16.27
CA THR A 221 -6.17 -14.32 -16.40
C THR A 221 -5.53 -14.83 -15.12
N GLY A 222 -6.22 -14.88 -13.99
CA GLY A 222 -5.55 -15.07 -12.69
C GLY A 222 -4.71 -13.84 -12.33
N VAL A 223 -3.61 -14.06 -11.62
CA VAL A 223 -2.71 -13.00 -11.14
C VAL A 223 -1.58 -12.80 -12.14
N THR A 224 -1.53 -11.63 -12.78
CA THR A 224 -0.49 -11.23 -13.73
C THR A 224 0.31 -10.05 -13.20
N THR A 225 1.51 -9.83 -13.72
CA THR A 225 2.22 -8.55 -13.47
C THR A 225 2.03 -7.62 -14.66
N CYS A 226 1.43 -6.46 -14.40
CA CYS A 226 1.29 -5.37 -15.36
C CYS A 226 2.35 -4.29 -15.13
N LEU A 227 2.61 -3.49 -16.16
CA LEU A 227 3.55 -2.37 -16.13
C LEU A 227 2.86 -1.06 -16.55
N THR A 228 3.10 0.00 -15.79
CA THR A 228 2.84 1.38 -16.19
C THR A 228 4.11 2.21 -16.06
N SER A 229 4.20 3.33 -16.77
CA SER A 229 5.30 4.29 -16.58
C SER A 229 4.83 5.72 -16.48
N THR A 230 5.60 6.55 -15.79
CA THR A 230 5.36 7.99 -15.66
C THR A 230 6.68 8.76 -15.60
N THR A 231 6.63 10.05 -15.87
CA THR A 231 7.72 11.00 -15.62
C THR A 231 7.33 12.08 -14.60
N ASP A 232 6.07 12.16 -14.21
CA ASP A 232 5.51 13.26 -13.41
C ASP A 232 4.63 12.81 -12.23
N PHE A 233 4.28 11.52 -12.14
CA PHE A 233 3.32 10.97 -11.17
C PHE A 233 1.93 11.63 -11.23
N VAL A 234 1.57 12.15 -12.41
CA VAL A 234 0.25 12.73 -12.73
C VAL A 234 -0.33 12.02 -13.94
N THR A 235 0.50 11.78 -14.97
CA THR A 235 0.15 11.07 -16.19
C THR A 235 0.83 9.71 -16.23
N PHE A 236 0.08 8.67 -16.61
CA PHE A 236 0.56 7.29 -16.63
C PHE A 236 0.34 6.67 -18.01
N THR A 237 1.38 6.03 -18.54
CA THR A 237 1.32 5.23 -19.77
C THR A 237 1.32 3.76 -19.41
N ARG A 238 0.24 3.04 -19.75
CA ARG A 238 0.12 1.60 -19.50
C ARG A 238 0.78 0.80 -20.61
N HIS A 239 1.55 -0.20 -20.22
CA HIS A 239 2.26 -1.11 -21.12
C HIS A 239 1.65 -2.52 -21.15
N GLY A 240 0.65 -2.77 -20.28
CA GLY A 240 -0.04 -4.05 -20.19
C GLY A 240 0.74 -5.10 -19.41
N VAL A 241 0.43 -6.36 -19.68
CA VAL A 241 1.03 -7.53 -19.00
C VAL A 241 2.48 -7.71 -19.44
N ILE A 242 3.40 -7.73 -18.47
CA ILE A 242 4.82 -8.03 -18.68
C ILE A 242 5.22 -9.42 -18.21
N PHE A 243 4.46 -10.04 -17.30
CA PHE A 243 4.61 -11.44 -16.91
C PHE A 243 3.25 -12.14 -16.86
N MET A 244 3.18 -13.30 -17.52
CA MET A 244 2.00 -14.17 -17.59
C MET A 244 1.70 -14.83 -16.23
N PRO A 245 0.45 -15.24 -15.99
CA PRO A 245 0.00 -15.75 -14.70
C PRO A 245 0.46 -17.20 -14.42
N ASP A 246 0.52 -17.65 -13.17
CA ASP A 246 0.45 -16.86 -11.92
C ASP A 246 1.84 -16.25 -11.64
N ASN A 247 1.92 -14.91 -11.57
CA ASN A 247 3.17 -14.22 -11.33
C ASN A 247 2.97 -12.89 -10.59
N LYS A 248 3.79 -12.68 -9.55
CA LYS A 248 3.81 -11.52 -8.66
C LYS A 248 5.23 -11.28 -8.15
N ASP A 249 5.41 -10.26 -7.31
CA ASP A 249 6.68 -9.93 -6.66
C ASP A 249 7.83 -9.58 -7.62
N VAL A 250 7.50 -9.17 -8.84
CA VAL A 250 8.45 -8.73 -9.85
C VAL A 250 9.23 -7.50 -9.37
N ALA A 251 10.55 -7.54 -9.51
CA ALA A 251 11.43 -6.42 -9.21
C ALA A 251 12.34 -6.12 -10.40
N ILE A 252 12.10 -4.99 -11.08
CA ILE A 252 12.89 -4.56 -12.23
C ILE A 252 14.22 -3.97 -11.75
N PHE A 253 15.33 -4.43 -12.33
CA PHE A 253 16.65 -3.89 -12.04
C PHE A 253 16.78 -2.44 -12.57
N PRO A 254 17.44 -1.53 -11.83
CA PRO A 254 17.47 -0.10 -12.15
C PRO A 254 18.38 0.25 -13.34
N GLU A 255 19.15 -0.70 -13.84
CA GLU A 255 20.09 -0.49 -14.93
C GLU A 255 20.28 -1.74 -15.79
N LYS A 256 20.99 -1.56 -16.90
CA LYS A 256 21.37 -2.70 -17.76
C LYS A 256 22.57 -3.42 -17.15
N ILE A 257 22.48 -4.74 -17.06
CA ILE A 257 23.59 -5.61 -16.69
C ILE A 257 24.09 -6.26 -17.98
N LYS A 258 25.33 -5.95 -18.39
CA LYS A 258 25.93 -6.44 -19.66
C LYS A 258 25.03 -6.18 -20.89
N GLY A 259 24.45 -4.97 -20.96
CA GLY A 259 23.64 -4.52 -22.09
C GLY A 259 22.17 -4.96 -22.09
N ARG A 260 21.71 -5.71 -21.09
CA ARG A 260 20.32 -6.20 -20.98
C ARG A 260 19.65 -5.74 -19.69
N TYR A 261 18.33 -5.58 -19.72
CA TYR A 261 17.52 -5.40 -18.51
C TYR A 261 17.14 -6.75 -17.91
N TYR A 262 16.90 -6.76 -16.60
CA TYR A 262 16.50 -7.92 -15.83
C TYR A 262 15.37 -7.57 -14.88
N ALA A 263 14.59 -8.56 -14.52
CA ALA A 263 13.66 -8.50 -13.39
C ALA A 263 13.75 -9.83 -12.63
N LEU A 264 13.54 -9.78 -11.31
CA LEU A 264 13.32 -10.97 -10.47
C LEU A 264 11.94 -11.56 -10.75
#